data_AF-W4UYP0-F1
#
_entry.id   AF-W4UYP0-F1
#
_cell.length_a   1.000
_cell.length_b   1.000
_cell.length_c   1.000
_cell.angle_alpha   90.00
_cell.angle_beta   90.00
_cell.angle_gamma   90.00
#
_symmetry.space_group_name_H-M   'P 1'
#
loop_
_entity.id
_entity.type
_entity.pdbx_description
1 polymer ?
#
loop_
_entity_poly.entity_id
_entity_poly.type
_entity_poly.pdbx_seq_one_letter_code
_entity_poly.pdbx_strand_id
1 'polypeptide(L)'
;MAPLATYVHGHCDYSLANELDTYQRFGRSSFSHLFFDFGHYYSSLLNTSDEKDELTRLLSDCVIWKAATPAFMNDYGGFPIREHSGLTTYIIQDRYPILNDAYAELSWNADFVPDAY
;
A
#
# COMPACT_ATOMS: atom_id res chain seq x y z
N MET A 1 5.90 -13.67 13.66
CA MET A 1 5.40 -12.94 12.48
C MET A 1 6.57 -12.38 11.68
N ALA A 2 6.38 -12.09 10.39
CA ALA A 2 7.40 -11.46 9.57
C ALA A 2 7.68 -10.03 10.07
N PRO A 3 8.96 -9.57 10.13
CA PRO A 3 9.31 -8.25 10.68
C PRO A 3 8.55 -7.07 10.06
N LEU A 4 8.36 -7.07 8.73
CA LEU A 4 7.61 -6.03 8.02
C LEU A 4 6.14 -5.94 8.47
N ALA A 5 5.47 -7.08 8.60
CA ALA A 5 4.07 -7.14 9.03
C ALA A 5 3.91 -6.62 10.47
N THR A 6 4.78 -7.09 11.38
CA THR A 6 4.79 -6.64 12.77
C THR A 6 5.04 -5.14 12.88
N TYR A 7 5.96 -4.60 12.08
CA TYR A 7 6.25 -3.18 12.08
C TYR A 7 5.04 -2.35 11.66
N VAL A 8 4.45 -2.69 10.51
CA VAL A 8 3.30 -1.99 9.94
C VAL A 8 2.09 -2.00 10.89
N HIS A 9 1.71 -3.15 11.43
CA HIS A 9 0.55 -3.23 12.33
C HIS A 9 0.79 -2.58 13.69
N GLY A 10 2.05 -2.40 14.11
CA GLY A 10 2.39 -1.80 15.39
C GLY A 10 2.64 -0.29 15.38
N HIS A 11 2.92 0.30 14.21
CA HIS A 11 3.42 1.70 14.13
C HIS A 11 2.60 2.61 13.21
N CYS A 12 1.79 2.06 12.29
CA CYS A 12 1.00 2.90 11.40
C CYS A 12 -0.18 3.56 12.13
N ASP A 13 -0.28 4.88 11.97
CA ASP A 13 -1.43 5.67 12.39
C ASP A 13 -2.38 5.88 11.19
N TYR A 14 -3.47 5.11 11.18
CA TYR A 14 -4.46 5.13 10.10
C TYR A 14 -5.27 6.45 10.06
N SER A 15 -5.20 7.29 11.09
CA SER A 15 -5.79 8.65 11.06
C SER A 15 -5.03 9.63 10.17
N LEU A 16 -3.80 9.30 9.77
CA LEU A 16 -2.97 10.09 8.84
C LEU A 16 -3.23 9.77 7.37
N ALA A 17 -4.11 8.81 7.09
CA ALA A 17 -4.40 8.42 5.72
C ALA A 17 -4.96 9.58 4.90
N ASN A 18 -4.51 9.64 3.66
CA ASN A 18 -4.92 10.65 2.69
C ASN A 18 -6.00 10.09 1.77
N GLU A 19 -6.61 10.99 0.99
CA GLU A 19 -7.51 10.63 -0.11
C GLU A 19 -6.87 9.55 -1.01
N LEU A 20 -7.61 8.49 -1.33
CA LEU A 20 -7.08 7.30 -2.03
C LEU A 20 -6.39 7.63 -3.37
N ASP A 21 -6.84 8.69 -4.05
CA ASP A 21 -6.29 9.15 -5.33
C ASP A 21 -4.88 9.76 -5.22
N THR A 22 -4.41 10.06 -4.00
CA THR A 22 -3.06 10.58 -3.76
C THR A 22 -1.99 9.49 -3.78
N TYR A 23 -2.38 8.25 -3.51
CA TYR A 23 -1.46 7.12 -3.50
C TYR A 23 -1.15 6.63 -4.92
N GLN A 24 0.08 6.15 -5.11
CA GLN A 24 0.41 5.43 -6.33
C GLN A 24 -0.44 4.17 -6.39
N ARG A 25 -1.06 3.95 -7.55
CA ARG A 25 -1.87 2.77 -7.84
C ARG A 25 -1.41 2.07 -9.10
N PHE A 26 -1.67 0.78 -9.17
CA PHE A 26 -1.29 -0.11 -10.25
C PHE A 26 -2.53 -0.75 -10.90
N GLY A 27 -3.52 0.08 -11.22
CA GLY A 27 -4.74 -0.31 -11.93
C GLY A 27 -4.92 0.49 -13.21
N ARG A 28 -5.31 -0.17 -14.31
CA ARG A 28 -5.46 0.45 -15.64
C ARG A 28 -6.72 1.31 -15.79
N SER A 29 -7.68 1.13 -14.90
CA SER A 29 -8.97 1.79 -14.95
C SER A 29 -9.09 2.76 -13.78
N SER A 30 -9.70 3.92 -14.00
CA SER A 30 -10.15 4.81 -12.92
C SER A 30 -11.13 4.15 -11.95
N PHE A 31 -11.61 2.94 -12.28
CA PHE A 31 -12.48 2.12 -11.44
C PHE A 31 -11.74 0.98 -10.72
N SER A 32 -10.42 0.82 -10.91
CA SER A 32 -9.63 -0.24 -10.26
C SER A 32 -8.67 0.33 -9.23
N HIS A 33 -9.17 0.83 -8.09
CA HIS A 33 -8.31 1.21 -6.97
C HIS A 33 -8.13 0.00 -6.04
N LEU A 34 -7.56 -1.08 -6.57
CA LEU A 34 -7.40 -2.33 -5.81
C LEU A 34 -5.94 -2.59 -5.43
N PHE A 35 -5.00 -2.04 -6.18
CA PHE A 35 -3.57 -2.29 -6.02
C PHE A 35 -2.87 -0.96 -5.80
N PHE A 36 -2.60 -0.62 -4.55
CA PHE A 36 -1.84 0.56 -4.17
C PHE A 36 -0.38 0.19 -3.91
N ASP A 37 0.53 1.12 -4.12
CA ASP A 37 1.93 0.92 -3.76
C ASP A 37 2.08 0.76 -2.24
N PHE A 38 2.64 -0.36 -1.80
CA PHE A 38 2.74 -0.71 -0.38
C PHE A 38 3.56 0.31 0.40
N GLY A 39 4.76 0.63 -0.10
CA GLY A 39 5.68 1.54 0.57
C GLY A 39 5.14 2.97 0.65
N HIS A 40 4.56 3.47 -0.44
CA HIS A 40 3.94 4.80 -0.45
C HIS A 40 2.78 4.89 0.54
N TYR A 41 1.87 3.91 0.56
CA TYR A 41 0.75 3.91 1.49
C TYR A 41 1.22 3.88 2.94
N TYR A 42 1.99 2.86 3.35
CA TYR A 42 2.38 2.73 4.75
C TYR A 42 3.34 3.82 5.23
N SER A 43 4.19 4.38 4.36
CA SER A 43 5.03 5.54 4.69
C SER A 43 4.20 6.80 4.99
N SER A 44 3.03 6.95 4.37
CA SER A 44 2.12 8.07 4.67
C SER A 44 1.46 7.96 6.05
N LEU A 45 1.42 6.74 6.62
CA LEU A 45 0.85 6.47 7.94
C LEU A 45 1.88 6.58 9.08
N LEU A 46 3.09 7.06 8.79
CA LEU A 46 4.18 7.21 9.74
C LEU A 46 4.54 8.69 9.95
N ASN A 47 4.87 9.06 11.18
CA ASN A 47 5.02 10.46 11.60
C ASN A 47 6.43 11.01 11.40
N THR A 48 7.44 10.16 11.57
CA THR A 48 8.85 10.58 11.64
C THR A 48 9.67 10.05 10.47
N SER A 49 10.83 10.66 10.20
CA SER A 49 11.77 10.14 9.20
C SER A 49 12.29 8.77 9.60
N ASP A 50 12.65 8.58 10.88
CA ASP A 50 13.20 7.33 11.39
C ASP A 50 12.23 6.15 11.19
N GLU A 51 10.93 6.39 11.38
CA GLU A 51 9.92 5.36 11.11
C GLU A 51 9.85 4.99 9.62
N LYS A 52 9.91 5.99 8.74
CA LYS A 52 9.87 5.78 7.28
C LYS A 52 11.14 5.10 6.77
N ASP A 53 12.28 5.41 7.37
CA ASP A 53 13.57 4.78 7.08
C ASP A 53 13.57 3.31 7.50
N GLU A 54 13.00 2.99 8.68
CA GLU A 54 12.86 1.61 9.14
C GLU A 54 11.89 0.80 8.27
N LEU A 55 10.75 1.39 7.86
CA LEU A 55 9.86 0.77 6.87
C LEU A 55 10.61 0.47 5.56
N THR A 56 11.39 1.44 5.07
CA THR A 56 12.17 1.30 3.83
C THR A 56 13.20 0.17 3.95
N ARG A 57 13.87 0.07 5.09
CA ARG A 57 14.84 -1.00 5.38
C ARG A 57 14.16 -2.37 5.40
N LEU A 58 13.08 -2.51 6.18
CA LEU A 58 12.32 -3.76 6.28
C LEU A 58 11.74 -4.20 4.94
N LEU A 59 11.24 -3.25 4.15
CA LEU A 59 10.73 -3.56 2.82
C LEU A 59 11.84 -3.99 1.86
N SER A 60 13.04 -3.41 1.97
CA SER A 60 14.20 -3.80 1.14
C SER A 60 14.69 -5.22 1.47
N ASP A 61 14.54 -5.66 2.72
CA ASP A 61 14.80 -7.05 3.12
C ASP A 61 13.77 -8.03 2.53
N CYS A 62 12.52 -7.59 2.31
CA CYS A 62 11.45 -8.40 1.70
C CYS A 62 11.48 -8.38 0.16
N VAL A 63 11.71 -7.22 -0.45
CA VAL A 63 11.71 -6.99 -1.90
C VAL A 63 13.13 -6.70 -2.36
N ILE A 64 13.95 -7.75 -2.45
CA ILE A 64 15.39 -7.66 -2.73
C ILE A 64 15.74 -7.13 -4.13
N TRP A 65 14.76 -7.08 -5.04
CA TRP A 65 14.92 -6.51 -6.36
C TRP A 65 13.63 -5.87 -6.85
N LYS A 66 13.74 -4.67 -7.42
CA LYS A 66 12.64 -3.94 -8.07
C LYS A 66 13.18 -2.98 -9.11
N ALA A 67 12.43 -2.81 -10.20
CA ALA A 67 12.67 -1.80 -11.23
C ALA A 67 11.34 -1.41 -11.86
N ALA A 68 11.23 -0.16 -12.30
CA ALA A 68 10.05 0.32 -13.01
C ALA A 68 10.46 1.26 -14.15
N THR A 69 9.70 1.24 -15.23
CA THR A 69 9.74 2.31 -16.24
C THR A 69 9.14 3.59 -15.65
N PRO A 70 9.38 4.77 -16.24
CA PRO A 70 8.75 6.02 -15.78
C PRO A 70 7.21 6.00 -15.82
N ALA A 71 6.63 5.12 -16.63
CA ALA A 71 5.19 4.94 -16.75
C ALA A 71 4.84 3.52 -17.19
N PHE A 72 3.62 3.09 -16.87
CA PHE A 72 3.02 1.86 -17.37
C PHE A 72 2.05 2.20 -18.50
N MET A 73 2.35 1.78 -19.75
CA MET A 73 1.44 1.85 -20.91
C MET A 73 0.75 3.23 -21.14
N ASN A 74 1.48 4.35 -21.07
CA ASN A 74 0.92 5.71 -21.11
C ASN A 74 -0.21 5.95 -22.13
N ASP A 75 -0.10 5.38 -23.34
CA ASP A 75 -1.07 5.61 -24.43
C ASP A 75 -2.27 4.63 -24.45
N TYR A 76 -2.36 3.69 -23.49
CA TYR A 76 -3.35 2.60 -23.49
C TYR A 76 -4.08 2.44 -22.14
N GLY A 77 -4.54 3.57 -21.59
CA GLY A 77 -5.11 3.61 -20.23
C GLY A 77 -4.04 3.36 -19.17
N GLY A 78 -2.82 3.82 -19.45
CA GLY A 78 -1.68 3.73 -18.57
C GLY A 78 -1.66 4.80 -17.49
N PHE A 79 -0.58 4.79 -16.71
CA PHE A 79 -0.35 5.77 -15.67
C PHE A 79 1.14 6.03 -15.46
N PRO A 80 1.52 7.24 -15.02
CA PRO A 80 2.87 7.51 -14.56
C PRO A 80 3.17 6.72 -13.30
N ILE A 81 4.41 6.28 -13.16
CA ILE A 81 4.91 5.64 -11.95
C ILE A 81 5.74 6.69 -11.20
N ARG A 82 5.15 7.27 -10.15
CA ARG A 82 5.77 8.30 -9.30
C ARG A 82 6.47 7.66 -8.10
N GLU A 83 5.86 6.59 -7.57
CA GLU A 83 6.40 5.79 -6.48
C GLU A 83 6.42 4.32 -6.89
N HIS A 84 7.43 3.57 -6.45
CA HIS A 84 7.50 2.13 -6.71
C HIS A 84 8.27 1.39 -5.61
N SER A 85 7.50 0.84 -4.69
CA SER A 85 7.99 0.05 -3.57
C SER A 85 8.29 -1.40 -3.96
N GLY A 86 7.73 -1.88 -5.09
CA GLY A 86 7.89 -3.24 -5.60
C GLY A 86 6.91 -4.26 -5.01
N LEU A 87 6.00 -3.80 -4.16
CA LEU A 87 4.92 -4.59 -3.56
C LEU A 87 3.63 -3.76 -3.57
N THR A 88 2.48 -4.43 -3.70
CA THR A 88 1.17 -3.76 -3.63
C THR A 88 0.42 -4.14 -2.36
N THR A 89 -0.45 -3.25 -1.91
CA THR A 89 -1.43 -3.50 -0.85
C THR A 89 -2.84 -3.13 -1.29
N TYR A 90 -3.83 -3.72 -0.62
CA TYR A 90 -5.22 -3.29 -0.70
C TYR A 90 -5.50 -2.28 0.42
N ILE A 91 -6.25 -1.23 0.10
CA ILE A 91 -6.78 -0.28 1.07
C ILE A 91 -8.29 -0.49 1.12
N ILE A 92 -8.81 -0.71 2.33
CA ILE A 92 -10.23 -0.96 2.59
C ILE A 92 -11.04 0.25 2.15
N GLN A 93 -12.14 0.00 1.43
CA GLN A 93 -12.91 1.03 0.75
C GLN A 93 -14.41 0.79 0.95
N ASP A 94 -15.17 1.83 1.33
CA ASP A 94 -16.62 1.70 1.57
C ASP A 94 -17.39 1.13 0.37
N ARG A 95 -16.94 1.43 -0.85
CA ARG A 95 -17.57 0.95 -2.09
C ARG A 95 -17.39 -0.55 -2.37
N TYR A 96 -16.54 -1.26 -1.61
CA TYR A 96 -16.22 -2.67 -1.84
C TYR A 96 -16.43 -3.53 -0.57
N PRO A 97 -17.63 -3.56 0.03
CA PRO A 97 -17.87 -4.26 1.30
C PRO A 97 -17.51 -5.75 1.24
N ILE A 98 -17.90 -6.45 0.16
CA ILE A 98 -17.58 -7.88 -0.02
C ILE A 98 -16.06 -8.11 -0.08
N LEU A 99 -15.30 -7.19 -0.68
CA LEU A 99 -13.85 -7.32 -0.75
C LEU A 99 -13.19 -6.99 0.59
N ASN A 100 -13.76 -6.04 1.35
CA ASN A 100 -13.30 -5.72 2.70
C ASN A 100 -13.48 -6.93 3.63
N ASP A 101 -14.64 -7.61 3.55
CA ASP A 101 -14.90 -8.83 4.31
C ASP A 101 -13.86 -9.92 3.97
N ALA A 102 -13.65 -10.17 2.67
CA ALA A 102 -12.64 -11.14 2.24
C ALA A 102 -11.21 -10.73 2.62
N TYR A 103 -10.90 -9.43 2.61
CA TYR A 103 -9.59 -8.92 3.02
C TYR A 103 -9.35 -9.17 4.51
N ALA A 104 -10.36 -8.97 5.36
CA ALA A 104 -10.27 -9.20 6.81
C ALA A 104 -9.90 -10.66 7.17
N GLU A 105 -10.22 -11.63 6.30
CA GLU A 105 -9.89 -13.06 6.50
C GLU A 105 -8.45 -13.43 6.13
N LEU A 106 -7.71 -12.53 5.46
CA LEU A 106 -6.34 -12.82 5.04
C LEU A 106 -5.40 -12.94 6.24
N SER A 107 -4.43 -13.85 6.16
CA SER A 107 -3.38 -13.98 7.18
C SER A 107 -2.52 -12.71 7.36
N TRP A 108 -2.54 -11.80 6.38
CA TRP A 108 -1.96 -10.47 6.52
C TRP A 108 -2.64 -9.70 7.66
N ASN A 109 -3.97 -9.76 7.77
CA ASN A 109 -4.75 -8.97 8.73
C ASN A 109 -5.11 -9.74 10.01
N ALA A 110 -4.49 -10.89 10.27
CA ALA A 110 -4.89 -11.80 11.33
C ALA A 110 -4.95 -11.15 12.73
N ASP A 111 -4.18 -10.09 12.96
CA ASP A 111 -4.10 -9.38 14.25
C ASP A 111 -4.73 -7.97 14.22
N PHE A 112 -4.99 -7.41 13.03
CA PHE A 112 -5.52 -6.07 12.87
C PHE A 112 -6.11 -5.85 11.48
N VAL A 113 -7.30 -5.25 11.42
CA VAL A 113 -7.96 -4.79 10.19
C VAL A 113 -8.30 -3.31 10.41
N PRO A 114 -7.82 -2.38 9.58
CA PRO A 114 -8.18 -0.97 9.68
C PRO A 114 -9.65 -0.72 9.28
N ASP A 115 -10.21 0.42 9.68
CA ASP A 115 -11.53 0.86 9.20
C ASP A 115 -11.49 1.20 7.71
N ALA A 116 -12.65 1.19 7.06
CA ALA A 116 -12.80 1.54 5.66
C ALA A 116 -12.62 3.05 5.42
N TYR A 117 -12.04 3.38 4.26
CA TYR A 117 -11.88 4.74 3.73
C TYR A 117 -12.93 5.09 2.67
#